data_AF-A0A1Y1MPS6-F1
#
_entry.id   AF-A0A1Y1MPS6-F1
#
_cell.length_a   1.000
_cell.length_b   1.000
_cell.length_c   1.000
_cell.angle_alpha   90.00
_cell.angle_beta   90.00
_cell.angle_gamma   90.00
#
_symmetry.space_group_name_H-M   'P 1'
#
loop_
_entity.id
_entity.type
_entity.pdbx_description
1 polymer ?
#
loop_
_entity_poly.entity_id
_entity_poly.type
_entity_poly.pdbx_seq_one_letter_code
_entity_poly.pdbx_strand_id
1 'polypeptide(L)'
;IALGCMYNNLEDSNPTAGGYKTAIEEGLKYYRAAKSLLQDLADCRDIVSLQALLFMTLFLQATSNLSACYSFVGIALRSALRIGLHRHLEHEKIGVIEQEVRKRVFYVIRQMDIYVSTMLGFPLLLNIDDVDQPFPTEVDDEFITDTGIMPPPLGTPSFFEAFNAHTRLMEVLGKITKFVYPMHMQGQPAGKGDSGTTSCL
;
A
#
# COMPACT_ATOMS: atom_id res chain seq x y z
N ILE A 1 14.35 11.67 3.10
CA ILE A 1 15.79 11.88 2.79
C ILE A 1 16.30 10.85 1.77
N ALA A 2 16.26 9.52 2.01
CA ALA A 2 16.71 8.51 1.04
C ALA A 2 16.03 8.59 -0.36
N LEU A 3 14.70 8.70 -0.39
CA LEU A 3 13.93 8.87 -1.63
C LEU A 3 14.21 10.25 -2.27
N GLY A 4 14.41 11.27 -1.43
CA GLY A 4 14.76 12.63 -1.87
C GLY A 4 16.08 12.67 -2.64
N CYS A 5 17.10 11.91 -2.23
CA CYS A 5 18.36 11.79 -2.98
C CYS A 5 18.14 11.27 -4.40
N MET A 6 17.21 10.34 -4.62
CA MET A 6 16.92 9.77 -5.95
C MET A 6 16.23 10.76 -6.88
N TYR A 7 15.33 11.62 -6.35
CA TYR A 7 14.50 12.51 -7.15
C TYR A 7 14.98 13.97 -7.20
N ASN A 8 15.91 14.40 -6.32
CA ASN A 8 16.47 15.77 -6.34
C ASN A 8 17.27 16.09 -7.61
N ASN A 9 17.78 15.09 -8.32
CA ASN A 9 18.61 15.29 -9.51
C ASN A 9 17.80 15.49 -10.80
N LEU A 10 16.46 15.63 -10.70
CA LEU A 10 15.59 15.87 -11.85
C LEU A 10 15.54 17.34 -12.27
N GLU A 11 15.95 18.27 -11.40
CA GLU A 11 16.01 19.71 -11.72
C GLU A 11 17.30 20.11 -12.46
N ASP A 12 18.35 19.28 -12.38
CA ASP A 12 19.59 19.52 -13.12
C ASP A 12 19.44 19.09 -14.58
N SER A 13 19.50 20.08 -15.48
CA SER A 13 19.31 19.93 -16.94
C SER A 13 20.38 19.09 -17.66
N ASN A 14 21.22 18.34 -16.92
CA ASN A 14 22.26 17.46 -17.44
C ASN A 14 22.27 16.11 -16.68
N PRO A 15 21.46 15.13 -17.09
CA PRO A 15 21.45 13.81 -16.49
C PRO A 15 22.70 13.02 -16.93
N THR A 16 23.83 13.30 -16.29
CA THR A 16 24.99 12.42 -16.45
C THR A 16 24.72 11.12 -15.69
N ALA A 17 24.95 9.97 -16.33
CA ALA A 17 24.71 8.65 -15.74
C ALA A 17 25.42 8.41 -14.39
N GLY A 18 26.42 9.24 -14.05
CA GLY A 18 27.10 9.25 -12.75
C GLY A 18 26.25 9.83 -11.61
N GLY A 19 25.37 10.79 -11.88
CA GLY A 19 24.52 11.42 -10.86
C GLY A 19 23.51 10.44 -10.25
N TYR A 20 22.79 9.69 -11.10
CA TYR A 20 21.82 8.69 -10.66
C TYR A 20 22.43 7.57 -9.82
N LYS A 21 23.61 7.08 -10.22
CA LYS A 21 24.34 6.05 -9.46
C LYS A 21 24.77 6.56 -8.09
N THR A 22 25.30 7.77 -8.02
CA THR A 22 25.74 8.41 -6.77
C THR A 22 24.55 8.63 -5.83
N ALA A 23 23.41 9.08 -6.36
CA ALA A 23 22.16 9.26 -5.63
C ALA A 23 21.62 7.95 -5.02
N ILE A 24 21.70 6.83 -5.75
CA ILE A 24 21.34 5.51 -5.23
C ILE A 24 22.29 5.10 -4.10
N GLU A 25 23.60 5.28 -4.27
CA GLU A 25 24.59 4.94 -3.25
C GLU A 25 24.39 5.74 -1.96
N GLU A 26 24.02 7.01 -2.07
CA GLU A 26 23.67 7.85 -0.93
C GLU A 26 22.35 7.42 -0.28
N GLY A 27 21.30 7.17 -1.08
CA GLY A 27 20.02 6.64 -0.60
C GLY A 27 20.17 5.31 0.14
N LEU A 28 21.07 4.43 -0.32
CA LEU A 28 21.39 3.16 0.34
C LEU A 28 21.98 3.35 1.75
N LYS A 29 22.77 4.42 1.99
CA LYS A 29 23.31 4.71 3.33
C LYS A 29 22.18 5.04 4.30
N TYR A 30 21.27 5.91 3.89
CA TYR A 30 20.10 6.28 4.70
C TYR A 30 19.16 5.09 4.92
N TYR A 31 18.93 4.27 3.90
CA TYR A 31 18.14 3.05 4.02
C TYR A 31 18.75 2.07 5.04
N ARG A 32 20.07 1.84 4.98
CA ARG A 32 20.76 0.95 5.95
C ARG A 32 20.68 1.51 7.37
N ALA A 33 20.85 2.81 7.55
CA ALA A 33 20.70 3.46 8.85
C ALA A 33 19.28 3.31 9.39
N ALA A 34 18.26 3.60 8.58
CA ALA A 34 16.86 3.44 8.96
C ALA A 34 16.53 1.99 9.34
N LYS A 35 16.99 1.01 8.53
CA LYS A 35 16.81 -0.41 8.82
C LYS A 35 17.49 -0.84 10.11
N SER A 36 18.65 -0.27 10.45
CA SER A 36 19.33 -0.55 11.72
C SER A 36 18.62 0.06 12.93
N LEU A 37 17.91 1.17 12.76
CA LEU A 37 17.14 1.83 13.82
C LEU A 37 15.81 1.11 14.07
N LEU A 38 15.16 0.62 13.01
CA LEU A 38 14.00 -0.27 13.09
C LEU A 38 14.45 -1.71 13.36
N GLN A 39 15.10 -1.92 14.52
CA GLN A 39 15.68 -3.20 14.93
C GLN A 39 14.67 -4.35 14.90
N ASP A 40 13.39 -4.07 15.18
CA ASP A 40 12.29 -5.01 15.01
C ASP A 40 11.20 -4.45 14.07
N LEU A 41 11.34 -4.74 12.78
CA LEU A 41 10.33 -4.39 11.78
C LEU A 41 8.96 -5.02 12.08
N ALA A 42 8.91 -6.14 12.79
CA ALA A 42 7.68 -6.84 13.11
C ALA A 42 6.92 -6.24 14.32
N ASP A 43 7.54 -5.32 15.06
CA ASP A 43 6.95 -4.67 16.23
C ASP A 43 6.61 -3.18 15.99
N CYS A 44 6.23 -2.82 14.77
CA CYS A 44 5.65 -1.50 14.48
C CYS A 44 4.25 -1.41 15.13
N ARG A 45 4.13 -0.65 16.23
CA ARG A 45 2.88 -0.47 17.02
C ARG A 45 2.30 0.94 16.96
N ASP A 46 2.95 1.85 16.27
CA ASP A 46 2.56 3.24 16.14
C ASP A 46 2.67 3.71 14.69
N ILE A 47 2.03 4.85 14.39
CA ILE A 47 1.97 5.41 13.03
C ILE A 47 3.35 5.85 12.54
N VAL A 48 4.22 6.36 13.41
CA VAL A 48 5.52 6.89 13.01
C VAL A 48 6.44 5.75 12.56
N SER A 49 6.48 4.66 13.31
CA SER A 49 7.19 3.44 12.93
C SER A 49 6.66 2.88 11.59
N LEU A 50 5.34 2.90 11.41
CA LEU A 50 4.69 2.44 10.18
C LEU A 50 5.02 3.32 8.96
N GLN A 51 5.05 4.64 9.13
CA GLN A 51 5.49 5.59 8.10
C GLN A 51 6.97 5.37 7.73
N ALA A 52 7.83 5.15 8.72
CA ALA A 52 9.24 4.84 8.46
C ALA A 52 9.40 3.54 7.65
N LEU A 53 8.62 2.50 7.98
CA LEU A 53 8.56 1.25 7.22
C LEU A 53 8.07 1.46 5.79
N LEU A 54 7.05 2.30 5.59
CA LEU A 54 6.56 2.67 4.26
C LEU A 54 7.62 3.41 3.43
N PHE A 55 8.37 4.34 4.01
CA PHE A 55 9.45 5.03 3.29
C PHE A 55 10.58 4.08 2.88
N MET A 56 10.91 3.09 3.72
CA MET A 56 11.85 2.03 3.33
C MET A 56 11.31 1.16 2.19
N THR A 57 10.02 0.85 2.22
CA THR A 57 9.33 0.08 1.19
C THR A 57 9.31 0.81 -0.15
N LEU A 58 9.02 2.11 -0.15
CA LEU A 58 9.08 2.99 -1.33
C LEU A 58 10.49 3.02 -1.93
N PHE A 59 11.52 3.11 -1.09
CA PHE A 59 12.90 3.05 -1.56
C PHE A 59 13.21 1.71 -2.24
N LEU A 60 12.79 0.58 -1.66
CA LEU A 60 12.96 -0.74 -2.27
C LEU A 60 12.24 -0.86 -3.62
N GLN A 61 11.02 -0.33 -3.71
CA GLN A 61 10.25 -0.27 -4.95
C GLN A 61 10.97 0.55 -6.02
N ALA A 62 11.52 1.72 -5.67
CA ALA A 62 12.29 2.56 -6.58
C ALA A 62 13.59 1.89 -7.08
N THR A 63 14.17 0.99 -6.29
CA THR A 63 15.32 0.16 -6.68
C THR A 63 14.94 -1.17 -7.34
N SER A 64 13.66 -1.35 -7.72
CA SER A 64 13.12 -2.54 -8.41
C SER A 64 13.26 -3.86 -7.64
N ASN A 65 13.34 -3.82 -6.31
CA ASN A 65 13.39 -5.04 -5.49
C ASN A 65 11.98 -5.45 -5.02
N LEU A 66 11.17 -5.98 -5.94
CA LEU A 66 9.76 -6.31 -5.69
C LEU A 66 9.57 -7.42 -4.64
N SER A 67 10.48 -8.39 -4.55
CA SER A 67 10.41 -9.47 -3.54
C SER A 67 10.59 -8.94 -2.12
N ALA A 68 11.58 -8.05 -1.92
CA ALA A 68 11.75 -7.38 -0.64
C ALA A 68 10.58 -6.43 -0.35
N CYS A 69 10.08 -5.72 -1.38
CA CYS A 69 8.90 -4.86 -1.27
C CYS A 69 7.69 -5.66 -0.76
N TYR A 70 7.36 -6.80 -1.37
CA TYR A 70 6.26 -7.68 -0.96
C TYR A 70 6.35 -8.07 0.52
N SER A 71 7.55 -8.46 0.96
CA SER A 71 7.79 -8.83 2.36
C SER A 71 7.54 -7.67 3.32
N PHE A 72 8.03 -6.46 2.98
CA PHE A 72 7.88 -5.26 3.81
C PHE A 72 6.43 -4.76 3.82
N VAL A 73 5.74 -4.79 2.67
CA VAL A 73 4.31 -4.48 2.59
C VAL A 73 3.50 -5.42 3.48
N GLY A 74 3.81 -6.72 3.48
CA GLY A 74 3.14 -7.68 4.37
C GLY A 74 3.33 -7.37 5.85
N ILE A 75 4.52 -6.90 6.25
CA ILE A 75 4.79 -6.44 7.62
C ILE A 75 3.96 -5.18 7.92
N ALA A 76 4.02 -4.17 7.05
CA ALA A 76 3.31 -2.90 7.22
C ALA A 76 1.79 -3.13 7.33
N LEU A 77 1.23 -3.97 6.45
CA LEU A 77 -0.17 -4.31 6.46
C LEU A 77 -0.59 -4.97 7.77
N ARG A 78 0.14 -6.01 8.23
CA ARG A 78 -0.17 -6.66 9.52
C ARG A 78 -0.08 -5.70 10.70
N SER A 79 0.89 -4.78 10.70
CA SER A 79 0.99 -3.72 11.72
C SER A 79 -0.17 -2.74 11.66
N ALA A 80 -0.57 -2.29 10.46
CA ALA A 80 -1.73 -1.42 10.25
C ALA A 80 -3.03 -2.09 10.72
N LEU A 81 -3.20 -3.39 10.46
CA LEU A 81 -4.34 -4.17 10.96
C LEU A 81 -4.33 -4.24 12.49
N ARG A 82 -3.17 -4.50 13.11
CA ARG A 82 -3.02 -4.60 14.57
C ARG A 82 -3.44 -3.33 15.31
N ILE A 83 -3.10 -2.17 14.76
CA ILE A 83 -3.49 -0.86 15.35
C ILE A 83 -4.86 -0.36 14.84
N GLY A 84 -5.53 -1.15 13.99
CA GLY A 84 -6.92 -0.92 13.57
C GLY A 84 -7.12 0.07 12.43
N LEU A 85 -6.12 0.35 11.58
CA LEU A 85 -6.26 1.37 10.52
C LEU A 85 -7.22 0.99 9.37
N HIS A 86 -7.54 -0.29 9.23
CA HIS A 86 -8.55 -0.79 8.29
C HIS A 86 -9.98 -0.51 8.74
N ARG A 87 -10.15 -0.10 10.01
CA ARG A 87 -11.45 0.10 10.63
C ARG A 87 -11.82 1.57 10.78
N HIS A 88 -13.03 1.92 10.39
CA HIS A 88 -13.65 3.19 10.70
C HIS A 88 -14.02 3.25 12.19
N LEU A 89 -13.05 3.71 12.99
CA LEU A 89 -13.23 3.95 14.41
C LEU A 89 -13.38 5.45 14.64
N GLU A 90 -14.61 5.91 14.86
CA GLU A 90 -14.88 7.24 15.39
C GLU A 90 -14.37 7.29 16.84
N HIS A 91 -13.09 7.60 17.00
CA HIS A 91 -12.50 7.81 18.31
C HIS A 91 -12.54 9.28 18.65
N GLU A 92 -13.43 9.65 19.58
CA GLU A 92 -13.53 11.01 20.15
C GLU A 92 -12.18 11.54 20.71
N LYS A 93 -11.23 10.64 20.99
CA LYS A 93 -9.90 10.97 21.53
C LYS A 93 -8.82 11.22 20.47
N ILE A 94 -9.10 10.96 19.19
CA ILE A 94 -8.11 11.13 18.11
C ILE A 94 -8.39 12.46 17.40
N GLY A 95 -7.39 13.33 17.35
CA GLY A 95 -7.49 14.63 16.67
C GLY A 95 -7.71 14.48 15.15
N VAL A 96 -8.29 15.50 14.53
CA VAL A 96 -8.67 15.50 13.11
C VAL A 96 -7.47 15.19 12.20
N ILE A 97 -6.30 15.79 12.47
CA ILE A 97 -5.07 15.55 11.74
C ILE A 97 -4.67 14.07 11.82
N GLU A 98 -4.69 13.48 13.01
CA GLU A 98 -4.29 12.08 13.18
C GLU A 98 -5.27 11.13 12.48
N GLN A 99 -6.57 11.43 12.46
CA GLN A 99 -7.55 10.64 11.72
C GLN A 99 -7.25 10.62 10.22
N GLU A 100 -6.93 11.78 9.63
CA GLU A 100 -6.58 11.87 8.21
C GLU A 100 -5.24 11.16 7.91
N VAL A 101 -4.23 11.32 8.77
CA VAL A 101 -2.97 10.57 8.65
C VAL A 101 -3.20 9.07 8.66
N ARG A 102 -4.06 8.55 9.56
CA ARG A 102 -4.41 7.13 9.64
C ARG A 102 -5.05 6.61 8.36
N LYS A 103 -6.03 7.34 7.79
CA LYS A 103 -6.66 7.01 6.49
C LYS A 103 -5.61 6.93 5.39
N ARG A 104 -4.77 7.96 5.27
CA ARG A 104 -3.76 8.07 4.21
C ARG A 104 -2.72 6.96 4.29
N VAL A 105 -2.19 6.69 5.48
CA VAL A 105 -1.22 5.61 5.71
C VAL A 105 -1.81 4.25 5.35
N PHE A 106 -3.05 3.98 5.74
CA PHE A 106 -3.72 2.72 5.40
C PHE A 106 -3.86 2.53 3.88
N TYR A 107 -4.35 3.55 3.16
CA TYR A 107 -4.55 3.43 1.73
C TYR A 107 -3.26 3.38 0.92
N VAL A 108 -2.17 4.02 1.38
CA VAL A 108 -0.84 3.82 0.77
C VAL A 108 -0.40 2.36 0.88
N ILE A 109 -0.56 1.74 2.05
CA ILE A 109 -0.24 0.31 2.24
C ILE A 109 -1.11 -0.56 1.32
N ARG A 110 -2.40 -0.26 1.23
CA ARG A 110 -3.35 -0.99 0.39
C ARG A 110 -2.99 -0.91 -1.09
N GLN A 111 -2.66 0.28 -1.60
CA GLN A 111 -2.21 0.47 -2.98
C GLN A 111 -0.94 -0.34 -3.26
N MET A 112 0.03 -0.34 -2.33
CA MET A 112 1.26 -1.12 -2.48
C MET A 112 1.02 -2.64 -2.47
N ASP A 113 0.15 -3.14 -1.60
CA ASP A 113 -0.26 -4.56 -1.58
C ASP A 113 -0.81 -4.95 -2.95
N ILE A 114 -1.80 -4.22 -3.44
CA ILE A 114 -2.41 -4.50 -4.75
C ILE A 114 -1.36 -4.46 -5.85
N TYR A 115 -0.52 -3.42 -5.89
CA TYR A 115 0.49 -3.25 -6.93
C TYR A 115 1.49 -4.42 -6.95
N VAL A 116 2.14 -4.69 -5.80
CA VAL A 116 3.21 -5.68 -5.73
C VAL A 116 2.66 -7.10 -5.90
N SER A 117 1.53 -7.42 -5.27
CA SER A 117 0.88 -8.72 -5.42
C SER A 117 0.48 -8.97 -6.87
N THR A 118 -0.06 -7.97 -7.57
CA THR A 118 -0.38 -8.07 -9.00
C THR A 118 0.86 -8.28 -9.85
N MET A 119 1.93 -7.51 -9.63
CA MET A 119 3.17 -7.64 -10.41
C MET A 119 3.86 -8.99 -10.23
N LEU A 120 3.76 -9.59 -9.04
CA LEU A 120 4.35 -10.90 -8.74
C LEU A 120 3.42 -12.08 -9.03
N GLY A 121 2.16 -11.82 -9.34
CA GLY A 121 1.13 -12.83 -9.51
C GLY A 121 0.73 -13.58 -8.25
N PHE A 122 0.77 -12.87 -7.12
CA PHE A 122 0.36 -13.38 -5.82
C PHE A 122 -1.07 -12.96 -5.47
N PRO A 123 -1.76 -13.74 -4.62
CA PRO A 123 -3.02 -13.30 -4.05
C PRO A 123 -2.81 -12.05 -3.18
N LEU A 124 -3.84 -11.20 -3.13
CA LEU A 124 -3.83 -10.03 -2.25
C LEU A 124 -3.79 -10.45 -0.78
N LEU A 125 -3.10 -9.66 0.04
CA LEU A 125 -2.93 -9.96 1.47
C LEU A 125 -4.17 -9.63 2.32
N LEU A 126 -4.99 -8.66 1.88
CA LEU A 126 -6.21 -8.22 2.56
C LEU A 126 -7.43 -8.35 1.64
N ASN A 127 -8.53 -8.91 2.14
CA ASN A 127 -9.79 -8.90 1.42
C ASN A 127 -10.48 -7.54 1.56
N ILE A 128 -11.14 -7.07 0.50
CA ILE A 128 -11.83 -5.78 0.51
C ILE A 128 -13.02 -5.78 1.48
N ASP A 129 -13.62 -6.94 1.73
CA ASP A 129 -14.75 -7.10 2.64
C ASP A 129 -14.36 -6.90 4.12
N ASP A 130 -13.05 -6.93 4.41
CA ASP A 130 -12.50 -6.71 5.76
C ASP A 130 -12.14 -5.23 6.00
N VAL A 131 -12.54 -4.32 5.10
CA VAL A 131 -12.19 -2.89 5.16
C VAL A 131 -13.44 -2.04 5.18
N ASP A 132 -13.63 -1.26 6.25
CA ASP A 132 -14.69 -0.25 6.36
C ASP A 132 -14.13 1.18 6.51
N GLN A 133 -12.80 1.35 6.54
CA GLN A 133 -12.15 2.66 6.58
C GLN A 133 -12.59 3.52 5.38
N PRO A 134 -13.03 4.77 5.58
CA PRO A 134 -13.36 5.67 4.48
C PRO A 134 -12.10 6.25 3.85
N PHE A 135 -12.18 6.60 2.56
CA PHE A 135 -11.11 7.30 1.86
C PHE A 135 -10.70 8.60 2.59
N PRO A 136 -9.42 9.03 2.43
CA PRO A 136 -8.98 10.34 2.88
C PRO A 136 -9.90 11.45 2.39
N THR A 137 -10.07 12.47 3.21
CA THR A 137 -10.81 13.65 2.81
C THR A 137 -10.08 14.32 1.65
N GLU A 138 -10.82 14.76 0.63
CA GLU A 138 -10.30 15.40 -0.59
C GLU A 138 -9.92 16.86 -0.31
N VAL A 139 -9.05 17.05 0.68
CA VAL A 139 -8.61 18.34 1.19
C VAL A 139 -7.11 18.27 1.50
N ASP A 140 -6.39 19.29 1.07
CA ASP A 140 -4.94 19.40 1.28
C ASP A 140 -4.61 19.84 2.72
N ASP A 141 -3.37 19.56 3.14
CA ASP A 141 -2.94 19.70 4.54
C ASP A 141 -3.10 21.11 5.11
N GLU A 142 -3.02 22.14 4.27
CA GLU A 142 -3.19 23.53 4.67
C GLU A 142 -4.59 23.85 5.23
N PHE A 143 -5.58 23.02 4.92
CA PHE A 143 -6.96 23.18 5.37
C PHE A 143 -7.34 22.19 6.48
N ILE A 144 -6.41 21.38 6.99
CA ILE A 144 -6.65 20.43 8.07
C ILE A 144 -5.97 20.94 9.33
N THR A 145 -6.76 21.30 10.33
CA THR A 145 -6.26 21.83 11.61
C THR A 145 -6.66 20.91 12.76
N ASP A 146 -6.07 21.14 13.95
CA ASP A 146 -6.47 20.44 15.18
C ASP A 146 -7.94 20.66 15.55
N THR A 147 -8.53 21.77 15.09
CA THR A 147 -9.91 22.16 15.39
C THR A 147 -10.93 21.68 14.36
N GLY A 148 -10.50 21.22 13.18
CA GLY A 148 -11.40 20.80 12.13
C GLY A 148 -10.80 20.81 10.73
N ILE A 149 -11.62 20.42 9.76
CA ILE A 149 -11.31 20.58 8.34
C ILE A 149 -12.01 21.85 7.86
N MET A 150 -11.22 22.79 7.33
CA MET A 150 -11.72 24.03 6.75
C MET A 150 -12.10 23.81 5.28
N PRO A 151 -13.17 24.46 4.79
CA PRO A 151 -13.51 24.37 3.38
C PRO A 151 -12.44 25.10 2.54
N PRO A 152 -11.87 24.45 1.51
CA PRO A 152 -10.96 25.14 0.60
C PRO A 152 -11.73 26.19 -0.23
N PRO A 153 -11.03 27.17 -0.82
CA PRO A 153 -11.63 28.10 -1.78
C PRO A 153 -12.32 27.36 -2.93
N LEU A 154 -13.38 27.97 -3.47
CA LEU A 154 -14.13 27.39 -4.59
C LEU A 154 -13.22 27.16 -5.79
N GLY A 155 -13.20 25.92 -6.29
CA GLY A 155 -12.41 25.53 -7.47
C GLY A 155 -10.95 25.17 -7.17
N THR A 156 -10.54 25.08 -5.89
CA THR A 156 -9.23 24.54 -5.52
C THR A 156 -9.24 23.01 -5.61
N PRO A 157 -8.49 22.40 -6.54
CA PRO A 157 -8.36 20.94 -6.60
C PRO A 157 -7.46 20.44 -5.46
N SER A 158 -7.80 19.31 -4.85
CA SER A 158 -6.93 18.65 -3.87
C SER A 158 -6.12 17.52 -4.50
N PHE A 159 -4.88 17.34 -4.03
CA PHE A 159 -4.08 16.15 -4.34
C PHE A 159 -4.81 14.86 -3.95
N PHE A 160 -5.62 14.91 -2.89
CA PHE A 160 -6.35 13.75 -2.40
C PHE A 160 -7.51 13.32 -3.30
N GLU A 161 -8.02 14.18 -4.19
CA GLU A 161 -8.95 13.77 -5.25
C GLU A 161 -8.29 12.76 -6.20
N ALA A 162 -7.07 13.08 -6.65
CA ALA A 162 -6.28 12.21 -7.51
C ALA A 162 -5.85 10.93 -6.77
N PHE A 163 -5.44 11.05 -5.50
CA PHE A 163 -5.13 9.90 -4.66
C PHE A 163 -6.33 8.95 -4.51
N ASN A 164 -7.52 9.48 -4.24
CA ASN A 164 -8.74 8.68 -4.09
C ASN A 164 -9.15 8.05 -5.42
N ALA A 165 -9.04 8.79 -6.53
CA ALA A 165 -9.27 8.24 -7.87
C ALA A 165 -8.29 7.10 -8.18
N HIS A 166 -7.01 7.27 -7.89
CA HIS A 166 -6.00 6.23 -8.05
C HIS A 166 -6.31 5.01 -7.18
N THR A 167 -6.73 5.21 -5.93
CA THR A 167 -7.12 4.13 -5.03
C THR A 167 -8.30 3.32 -5.61
N ARG A 168 -9.30 3.99 -6.18
CA ARG A 168 -10.43 3.30 -6.83
C ARG A 168 -9.98 2.46 -8.03
N LEU A 169 -9.03 2.96 -8.84
CA LEU A 169 -8.43 2.20 -9.94
C LEU A 169 -7.66 0.98 -9.41
N MET A 170 -6.92 1.13 -8.32
CA MET A 170 -6.22 0.02 -7.67
C MET A 170 -7.19 -1.03 -7.16
N GLU A 171 -8.33 -0.66 -6.56
CA GLU A 171 -9.33 -1.66 -6.15
C GLU A 171 -9.92 -2.43 -7.35
N VAL A 172 -10.09 -1.80 -8.51
CA VAL A 172 -10.44 -2.51 -9.75
C VAL A 172 -9.34 -3.48 -10.16
N LEU A 173 -8.08 -3.06 -10.12
CA LEU A 173 -6.95 -3.94 -10.38
C LEU A 173 -6.93 -5.13 -9.41
N GLY A 174 -7.19 -4.90 -8.12
CA GLY A 174 -7.28 -5.96 -7.12
C GLY A 174 -8.35 -7.01 -7.43
N LYS A 175 -9.51 -6.58 -7.96
CA LYS A 175 -10.55 -7.50 -8.45
C LYS A 175 -10.08 -8.34 -9.64
N ILE A 176 -9.37 -7.72 -10.58
CA ILE A 176 -8.80 -8.40 -11.75
C ILE A 176 -7.75 -9.42 -11.30
N THR A 177 -6.85 -9.04 -10.39
CA THR A 177 -5.82 -9.92 -9.80
C THR A 177 -6.47 -11.14 -9.14
N LYS A 178 -7.53 -10.93 -8.36
CA LYS A 178 -8.30 -12.04 -7.75
C LYS A 178 -8.99 -12.94 -8.78
N PHE A 179 -9.29 -12.43 -9.97
CA PHE A 179 -9.90 -13.21 -11.06
C PHE A 179 -8.85 -13.97 -11.90
N VAL A 180 -7.68 -13.40 -12.15
CA VAL A 180 -6.64 -13.94 -13.04
C VAL A 180 -5.76 -15.00 -12.35
N TYR A 181 -5.42 -14.80 -11.07
CA TYR A 181 -4.50 -15.67 -10.35
C TYR A 181 -5.08 -16.90 -9.61
N PRO A 182 -6.40 -17.18 -9.52
CA PRO A 182 -6.86 -18.48 -9.04
C PRO A 182 -6.20 -19.59 -9.84
N MET A 183 -5.58 -20.55 -9.15
CA MET A 183 -5.16 -21.79 -9.80
C MET A 183 -6.41 -22.54 -10.21
N HIS A 184 -6.92 -22.28 -11.41
CA HIS A 184 -7.91 -23.17 -12.01
C HIS A 184 -7.26 -24.55 -12.10
N MET A 185 -7.65 -25.44 -11.20
CA MET A 185 -7.29 -26.85 -11.27
C MET A 185 -7.92 -27.39 -12.56
N GLN A 186 -7.17 -27.35 -13.67
CA GLN A 186 -7.49 -28.11 -14.87
C GLN A 186 -7.36 -29.59 -14.49
N GLY A 187 -8.46 -30.18 -14.03
CA GLY A 187 -8.44 -31.53 -13.49
C GLY A 187 -9.79 -31.99 -12.96
N GLN A 188 -10.84 -31.95 -13.78
CA GLN A 188 -11.96 -32.86 -13.60
C GLN A 188 -12.32 -33.48 -14.95
N PRO A 189 -11.92 -34.74 -15.24
CA PRO A 189 -12.57 -35.46 -16.32
C PRO A 189 -14.02 -35.68 -15.90
N ALA A 190 -14.94 -35.28 -16.76
CA ALA A 190 -16.36 -35.50 -16.61
C ALA A 190 -16.61 -36.98 -16.29
N GLY A 191 -17.03 -37.25 -15.05
CA GLY A 191 -17.64 -38.52 -14.70
C GLY A 191 -18.93 -38.65 -15.51
N LYS A 192 -18.86 -39.37 -16.63
CA LYS A 192 -20.03 -39.91 -17.32
C LYS A 192 -20.83 -40.70 -16.29
N GLY A 193 -21.95 -40.16 -15.85
CA GLY A 193 -23.00 -40.93 -15.22
C GLY A 193 -23.56 -41.88 -16.28
N ASP A 194 -23.15 -43.14 -16.23
CA ASP A 194 -23.80 -44.20 -16.98
C ASP A 194 -24.91 -44.79 -16.12
N SER A 195 -26.14 -44.60 -16.58
CA SER A 195 -27.34 -45.22 -16.03
C SER A 195 -27.47 -46.64 -16.59
N GLY A 196 -27.43 -47.67 -15.73
CA GLY A 196 -27.59 -49.05 -16.17
C GLY A 196 -27.77 -50.06 -15.05
N THR A 197 -29.02 -50.28 -14.68
CA THR A 197 -29.63 -51.41 -13.97
C THR A 197 -28.86 -52.74 -14.04
N THR A 198 -28.59 -53.40 -12.91
CA THR A 198 -28.81 -54.86 -12.77
C THR A 198 -28.95 -55.25 -11.29
N SER A 199 -30.08 -55.91 -10.99
CA SER A 199 -30.37 -56.66 -9.77
C SER A 199 -29.45 -57.89 -9.64
N CYS A 200 -29.11 -58.32 -8.42
CA CYS A 200 -29.42 -59.69 -7.94
C CYS A 200 -28.76 -60.01 -6.57
N LEU A 201 -29.63 -60.56 -5.70
CA LEU A 201 -29.44 -61.40 -4.50
C LEU A 201 -28.94 -60.73 -3.21
#